data_AF-Q57795-F1
#
_entry.id   AF-Q57795-F1
#
_cell.length_a   1.000
_cell.length_b   1.000
_cell.length_c   1.000
_cell.angle_alpha   90.00
_cell.angle_beta   90.00
_cell.angle_gamma   90.00
#
_symmetry.space_group_name_H-M   'P 1'
#
loop_
_entity.id
_entity.type
_entity.pdbx_description
1 polymer ?
#
loop_
_entity_poly.entity_id
_entity_poly.type
_entity_poly.pdbx_seq_one_letter_code
_entity_poly.pdbx_strand_id
1 'polypeptide(L)'
;MAVAYAKLYELILKKVKDEKEAEELYNAIIEIVKEEKLAVKTELKDELRGELATKEDIKYLDGKIEMVKKELEYKLIIHTLIILFAIIITNPNAIELIKLLFGFK
;
A
#
# COMPACT_ATOMS: atom_id res chain seq x y z
N MET A 1 4.26 29.58 -17.58
CA MET A 1 2.85 29.99 -17.42
C MET A 1 2.63 31.48 -17.71
N ALA A 2 3.35 32.40 -17.05
CA ALA A 2 3.18 33.85 -17.30
C ALA A 2 3.26 34.25 -18.79
N VAL A 3 4.22 33.68 -19.54
CA VAL A 3 4.36 33.91 -20.99
C VAL A 3 3.15 33.45 -21.81
N ALA A 4 2.51 32.34 -21.42
CA ALA A 4 1.34 31.81 -22.12
C ALA A 4 0.09 32.68 -21.85
N TYR A 5 -0.08 33.11 -20.60
CA TYR A 5 -1.17 34.00 -20.21
C TYR A 5 -1.06 35.39 -20.86
N ALA A 6 0.15 35.96 -20.92
CA ALA A 6 0.40 37.21 -21.63
C ALA A 6 0.07 37.08 -23.13
N LYS A 7 0.55 36.00 -23.79
CA LYS A 7 0.21 35.72 -25.20
C LYS A 7 -1.30 35.55 -25.43
N LEU A 8 -2.01 34.93 -24.50
CA LEU A 8 -3.46 34.76 -24.58
C LEU A 8 -4.15 36.12 -24.55
N TYR A 9 -3.82 36.98 -23.58
CA TYR A 9 -4.38 38.33 -23.49
C TYR A 9 -4.09 39.15 -24.76
N GLU A 10 -2.84 39.16 -25.24
CA GLU A 10 -2.46 39.85 -26.48
C GLU A 10 -3.26 39.36 -27.70
N LEU A 11 -3.49 38.04 -27.81
CA LEU A 11 -4.29 37.47 -28.89
C LEU A 11 -5.76 37.90 -28.83
N ILE A 12 -6.35 37.92 -27.63
CA ILE A 12 -7.72 38.37 -27.42
C ILE A 12 -7.83 39.86 -27.78
N LEU A 13 -6.95 40.69 -27.22
CA LEU A 13 -6.92 42.13 -27.47
C LEU A 13 -6.77 42.44 -28.97
N LYS A 14 -5.88 41.74 -29.67
CA LYS A 14 -5.69 41.90 -31.11
C LYS A 14 -6.95 41.58 -31.94
N LYS A 15 -7.80 40.67 -31.45
CA LYS A 15 -9.01 40.23 -32.15
C LYS A 15 -10.22 41.10 -31.84
N VAL A 16 -10.43 41.41 -30.56
CA VAL A 16 -11.58 42.17 -30.06
C VAL A 16 -11.38 43.66 -30.30
N LYS A 17 -10.13 44.15 -30.17
CA LYS A 17 -9.74 45.56 -30.32
C LYS A 17 -10.42 46.52 -29.33
N ASP A 18 -11.00 45.99 -28.26
CA ASP A 18 -11.49 46.71 -27.10
C ASP A 18 -10.81 46.13 -25.86
N GLU A 19 -10.18 46.98 -25.05
CA GLU A 19 -9.42 46.54 -23.88
C GLU A 19 -10.30 45.94 -22.79
N LYS A 20 -11.50 46.51 -22.58
CA LYS A 20 -12.41 46.08 -21.52
C LYS A 20 -13.01 44.71 -21.86
N GLU A 21 -13.49 44.55 -23.08
CA GLU A 21 -14.04 43.28 -23.56
C GLU A 21 -12.94 42.20 -23.65
N ALA A 22 -11.70 42.57 -23.99
CA ALA A 22 -10.57 41.66 -23.96
C ALA A 22 -10.22 41.18 -22.54
N GLU A 23 -10.27 42.08 -21.55
CA GLU A 23 -10.04 41.75 -20.15
C GLU A 23 -11.14 40.82 -19.59
N GLU A 24 -12.41 41.10 -19.90
CA GLU A 24 -13.54 40.24 -19.50
C GLU A 24 -13.39 38.82 -20.07
N LEU A 25 -13.10 38.67 -21.36
CA LEU A 25 -12.88 37.38 -22.00
C LEU A 25 -11.64 36.66 -21.43
N TYR A 26 -10.56 37.38 -21.22
CA TYR A 26 -9.35 36.82 -20.63
C TYR A 26 -9.64 36.28 -19.22
N ASN A 27 -10.29 37.06 -18.37
CA ASN A 27 -10.63 36.65 -17.02
C ASN A 27 -11.55 35.41 -17.00
N ALA A 28 -12.55 35.37 -17.88
CA ALA A 28 -13.42 34.19 -18.03
C ALA A 28 -12.63 32.93 -18.42
N ILE A 29 -11.69 33.03 -19.37
CA ILE A 29 -10.85 31.88 -19.76
C ILE A 29 -9.95 31.44 -18.60
N ILE A 30 -9.35 32.40 -17.87
CA ILE A 30 -8.52 32.08 -16.70
C ILE A 30 -9.32 31.36 -15.63
N GLU A 31 -10.57 31.78 -15.41
CA GLU A 31 -11.47 31.15 -14.44
C GLU A 31 -11.78 29.70 -14.85
N ILE A 32 -12.18 29.46 -16.11
CA ILE A 32 -12.39 28.11 -16.65
C ILE A 32 -11.16 27.23 -16.48
N VAL A 33 -9.96 27.73 -16.85
CA VAL A 33 -8.71 26.97 -16.72
C VAL A 33 -8.39 26.64 -15.26
N LYS A 34 -8.72 27.53 -14.30
CA LYS A 34 -8.54 27.25 -12.87
C LYS A 34 -9.52 26.19 -12.38
N GLU A 35 -10.78 26.24 -12.81
CA GLU A 35 -11.79 25.24 -12.47
C GLU A 35 -11.41 23.86 -13.00
N GLU A 36 -11.05 23.74 -14.28
CA GLU A 36 -10.60 22.48 -14.87
C GLU A 36 -9.36 21.91 -14.15
N LYS A 37 -8.40 22.77 -13.81
CA LYS A 37 -7.22 22.34 -13.04
C LYS A 37 -7.59 21.78 -11.66
N LEU A 38 -8.59 22.36 -10.99
CA LEU A 38 -9.09 21.87 -9.70
C LEU A 38 -9.84 20.54 -9.86
N ALA A 39 -10.63 20.39 -10.91
CA ALA A 39 -11.32 19.15 -11.23
C ALA A 39 -10.32 18.00 -11.46
N VAL A 40 -9.34 18.20 -12.35
CA VAL A 40 -8.28 17.20 -12.64
C VAL A 40 -7.48 16.85 -11.38
N LYS A 41 -7.15 17.84 -10.55
CA LYS A 41 -6.43 17.59 -9.29
C LYS A 41 -7.25 16.76 -8.30
N THR A 42 -8.57 16.95 -8.30
CA THR A 42 -9.48 16.21 -7.41
C THR A 42 -9.64 14.77 -7.89
N GLU A 43 -9.86 14.58 -9.19
CA GLU A 43 -9.92 13.25 -9.82
C GLU A 43 -8.64 12.45 -9.56
N LEU A 44 -7.47 13.02 -9.85
CA LEU A 44 -6.19 12.37 -9.57
C LEU A 44 -5.99 12.04 -8.08
N LYS A 45 -6.47 12.90 -7.18
CA LYS A 45 -6.37 12.66 -5.75
C LYS A 45 -7.25 11.49 -5.32
N ASP A 46 -8.42 11.35 -5.92
CA ASP A 46 -9.35 10.27 -5.60
C ASP A 46 -8.92 8.94 -6.24
N GLU A 47 -8.39 8.95 -7.47
CA GLU A 47 -7.71 7.79 -8.07
C GLU A 47 -6.54 7.31 -7.21
N LEU A 48 -5.64 8.22 -6.81
CA LEU A 48 -4.51 7.88 -5.93
C LEU A 48 -4.96 7.33 -4.58
N ARG A 49 -6.08 7.80 -4.03
CA ARG A 49 -6.65 7.25 -2.79
C ARG A 49 -7.21 5.84 -2.98
N GLY A 50 -7.76 5.53 -4.15
CA GLY A 50 -8.25 4.20 -4.50
C GLY A 50 -7.13 3.19 -4.74
N GLU A 51 -5.99 3.62 -5.26
CA GLU A 51 -4.85 2.74 -5.56
C GLU A 51 -3.90 2.53 -4.37
N LEU A 52 -3.78 3.51 -3.47
CA LEU A 52 -2.86 3.42 -2.34
C LEU A 52 -3.49 2.65 -1.18
N ALA A 53 -2.78 1.62 -0.71
CA ALA A 53 -3.12 0.94 0.54
C ALA A 53 -3.11 1.93 1.71
N THR A 54 -4.13 1.85 2.55
CA THR A 54 -4.22 2.65 3.77
C THR A 54 -3.30 2.08 4.86
N LYS A 55 -3.01 2.89 5.88
CA LYS A 55 -2.31 2.41 7.09
C LYS A 55 -3.07 1.27 7.77
N GLU A 56 -4.40 1.23 7.64
CA GLU A 56 -5.25 0.17 8.18
C GLU A 56 -5.09 -1.13 7.39
N ASP A 57 -4.98 -1.06 6.06
CA ASP A 57 -4.71 -2.22 5.22
C ASP A 57 -3.36 -2.86 5.55
N ILE A 58 -2.32 -2.04 5.72
CA ILE A 58 -0.99 -2.51 6.14
C ILE A 58 -1.07 -3.19 7.51
N LYS A 59 -1.73 -2.55 8.49
CA LYS A 59 -1.88 -3.12 9.83
C LYS A 59 -2.67 -4.43 9.82
N TYR A 60 -3.68 -4.54 8.97
CA TYR A 60 -4.44 -5.77 8.78
C TYR A 60 -3.58 -6.90 8.22
N LEU A 61 -2.77 -6.58 7.20
CA LEU A 61 -1.82 -7.55 6.62
C LEU A 61 -0.74 -7.96 7.62
N ASP A 62 -0.19 -7.02 8.39
CA ASP A 62 0.78 -7.33 9.47
C ASP A 62 0.17 -8.29 10.50
N GLY A 63 -1.09 -8.06 10.90
CA GLY A 63 -1.81 -8.97 11.80
C GLY A 63 -1.99 -10.37 11.21
N LYS A 64 -2.33 -10.47 9.92
CA LYS A 64 -2.40 -11.76 9.22
C LYS A 64 -1.05 -12.46 9.14
N ILE A 65 0.01 -11.73 8.82
CA ILE A 65 1.38 -12.26 8.75
C ILE A 65 1.80 -12.81 10.11
N GLU A 66 1.53 -12.08 11.18
CA GLU A 66 1.88 -12.50 12.55
C GLU A 66 1.12 -13.77 12.96
N MET A 67 -0.16 -13.87 12.60
CA MET A 67 -0.96 -15.07 12.85
C MET A 67 -0.39 -16.28 12.09
N VAL A 68 -0.08 -16.12 10.81
CA VAL A 68 0.53 -17.19 9.98
C VAL A 68 1.89 -17.61 10.53
N LYS A 69 2.72 -16.66 10.97
CA LYS A 69 4.02 -16.96 11.61
C LYS A 69 3.83 -17.83 12.85
N LYS A 70 2.93 -17.46 13.77
CA LYS A 70 2.65 -18.25 14.98
C LYS A 70 2.14 -19.64 14.65
N GLU A 71 1.22 -19.77 13.70
CA GLU A 71 0.74 -21.09 13.26
C GLU A 71 1.87 -21.96 12.71
N LEU A 72 2.78 -21.36 11.93
CA LEU A 72 3.92 -22.08 11.38
C LEU A 72 4.91 -22.50 12.47
N GLU A 73 5.19 -21.63 13.44
CA GLU A 73 6.04 -21.94 14.60
C GLU A 73 5.48 -23.13 15.39
N TYR A 74 4.18 -23.12 15.72
CA TYR A 74 3.56 -24.24 16.43
C TYR A 74 3.63 -25.55 15.63
N LYS A 75 3.35 -25.49 14.32
CA LYS A 75 3.45 -26.66 13.45
C LYS A 75 4.87 -27.21 13.40
N LEU A 76 5.88 -26.35 13.32
CA LEU A 76 7.29 -26.75 13.31
C LEU A 76 7.73 -27.38 14.64
N ILE A 77 7.30 -26.81 15.77
CA ILE A 77 7.57 -27.38 17.11
C ILE A 77 6.97 -28.79 17.22
N ILE A 78 5.69 -28.94 16.88
CA ILE A 78 5.00 -30.24 16.94
C ILE A 78 5.69 -31.24 16.01
N HIS A 79 6.01 -30.84 14.78
CA HIS A 79 6.69 -31.71 13.83
C HIS A 79 8.07 -32.15 14.32
N THR A 80 8.83 -31.23 14.93
CA THR A 80 10.16 -31.52 15.49
C THR A 80 10.07 -32.50 16.66
N LEU A 81 9.09 -32.33 17.53
CA LEU A 81 8.84 -33.28 18.63
C LEU A 81 8.50 -34.67 18.11
N ILE A 82 7.63 -34.77 17.10
CA ILE A 82 7.27 -36.06 16.48
C ILE A 82 8.50 -36.75 15.90
N ILE A 83 9.36 -36.03 15.18
CA ILE A 83 10.60 -36.58 14.63
C ILE A 83 11.53 -37.05 15.75
N LEU A 84 11.71 -36.25 16.81
CA LEU A 84 12.57 -36.62 17.93
C LEU A 84 12.07 -37.89 18.64
N PHE A 85 10.76 -38.00 18.87
CA PHE A 85 10.16 -39.23 19.40
C PHE A 85 10.36 -40.40 18.44
N ALA A 86 10.16 -40.22 17.14
CA ALA A 86 10.39 -41.27 16.14
C ALA A 86 11.83 -41.78 16.16
N ILE A 87 12.83 -40.90 16.29
CA ILE A 87 14.24 -41.26 16.41
C ILE A 87 14.50 -42.05 17.70
N ILE A 88 13.93 -41.63 18.84
CA ILE A 88 14.11 -42.30 20.12
C ILE A 88 13.51 -43.71 20.10
N ILE A 89 12.26 -43.86 19.65
CA ILE A 89 11.57 -45.16 19.66
C ILE A 89 12.13 -46.14 18.63
N THR A 90 12.80 -45.66 17.59
CA THR A 90 13.45 -46.52 16.58
C THR A 90 14.89 -46.86 16.93
N ASN A 91 15.45 -46.28 18.00
CA ASN A 91 16.80 -46.56 18.48
C ASN A 91 16.75 -47.43 19.76
N PRO A 92 17.07 -48.75 19.68
CA PRO A 92 17.03 -49.64 20.84
C PRO A 92 17.89 -49.14 22.02
N ASN A 93 19.06 -48.57 21.75
CA ASN A 93 19.94 -48.03 22.78
C ASN A 93 19.28 -46.87 23.54
N ALA A 94 18.53 -46.03 22.84
CA ALA A 94 17.79 -44.93 23.46
C ALA A 94 16.66 -45.46 24.36
N ILE A 95 15.97 -46.53 23.94
CA ILE A 95 14.94 -47.19 24.76
C ILE A 95 15.55 -47.82 26.00
N GLU A 96 16.66 -48.54 25.89
CA GLU A 96 17.36 -49.15 27.04
C GLU A 96 17.80 -48.09 28.04
N LEU A 97 18.35 -46.96 27.55
CA LEU A 97 18.71 -45.84 28.41
C LEU A 97 17.49 -45.28 29.18
N ILE A 98 16.35 -45.11 28.50
CA ILE A 98 15.10 -44.67 29.16
C ILE A 98 14.65 -45.68 30.22
N LYS A 99 14.69 -46.99 29.92
CA LYS A 99 14.34 -48.03 30.90
C LYS A 99 15.21 -47.92 32.16
N LEU A 100 16.51 -47.75 31.97
CA LEU A 100 17.46 -47.60 33.06
C LEU A 100 17.20 -46.34 33.90
N LEU A 101 16.92 -45.21 33.26
CA LEU A 101 16.63 -43.93 33.94
C LEU A 101 15.35 -43.98 34.78
N PHE A 102 14.32 -44.68 34.32
CA PHE A 102 13.03 -44.78 35.02
C PHE A 102 12.86 -46.08 35.84
N GLY A 103 13.89 -46.93 35.91
CA GLY A 103 13.87 -48.15 36.72
C GLY A 103 12.98 -49.27 36.17
N PHE A 104 12.64 -49.24 34.87
CA PHE A 104 11.95 -50.34 34.21
C PHE A 104 12.95 -51.47 33.93
N LYS A 105 12.60 -52.70 34.34
CA LYS A 105 13.35 -53.92 34.01
C LYS A 105 13.11 -54.35 32.57
#